data_AF-A0A1E1WKR8-F1
#
_entry.id   AF-A0A1E1WKR8-F1
#
_cell.length_a   1.000
_cell.length_b   1.000
_cell.length_c   1.000
_cell.angle_alpha   90.00
_cell.angle_beta   90.00
_cell.angle_gamma   90.00
#
_symmetry.space_group_name_H-M   'P 1'
#
loop_
_entity.id
_entity.type
_entity.pdbx_description
1 polymer ?
#
loop_
_entity_poly.entity_id
_entity_poly.type
_entity_poly.pdbx_seq_one_letter_code
_entity_poly.pdbx_strand_id
1 'polypeptide(L)'
;SGCSVLVEGTVKAEGPLNVEKIHAVISNTTISFHDELYNLIQKNKRQKKPSARSVDYEDEMATLIPRLSPVIPKIFSLRIDSTAVTCTDNTTKTNFMMSLQSLQINSRFSAASVHIGENGNEVLGLPQVYVAFQMDQYQLTAG
;
A
#
# COMPACT_ATOMS: atom_id res chain seq x y z
N SER A 1 4.06 -6.56 23.30
CA SER A 1 4.67 -6.98 22.03
C SER A 1 3.53 -7.25 21.06
N GLY A 2 3.57 -6.75 19.83
CA GLY A 2 2.53 -7.01 18.83
C GLY A 2 3.18 -7.33 17.50
N CYS A 3 2.65 -8.31 16.78
CA CYS A 3 3.23 -8.79 15.53
C CYS A 3 2.42 -8.20 14.37
N SER A 4 3.08 -7.50 13.45
CA SER A 4 2.46 -6.82 12.32
C SER A 4 3.08 -7.28 11.01
N VAL A 5 2.23 -7.42 9.99
CA VAL A 5 2.67 -7.64 8.61
C VAL A 5 2.33 -6.40 7.81
N LEU A 6 3.37 -5.78 7.26
CA LEU A 6 3.23 -4.67 6.33
C LEU A 6 3.46 -5.21 4.92
N VAL A 7 2.47 -4.99 4.06
CA VAL A 7 2.57 -5.26 2.63
C VAL A 7 2.79 -3.94 1.91
N GLU A 8 3.90 -3.85 1.18
CA GLU A 8 4.23 -2.71 0.32
C GLU A 8 4.53 -3.22 -1.09
N GLY A 9 4.02 -2.53 -2.10
CA GLY A 9 4.24 -2.89 -3.50
C GLY A 9 4.36 -1.65 -4.37
N THR A 10 5.42 -1.61 -5.18
CA THR A 10 5.71 -0.49 -6.09
C THR A 10 5.65 -0.97 -7.54
N VAL A 11 4.80 -0.34 -8.35
CA VAL A 11 4.72 -0.61 -9.79
C VAL A 11 5.63 0.39 -10.52
N LYS A 12 6.62 -0.12 -11.24
CA LYS A 12 7.48 0.67 -12.12
C LYS A 12 7.23 0.26 -13.57
N ALA A 13 7.02 1.24 -14.44
CA ALA A 13 6.92 1.03 -15.88
C ALA A 13 7.99 1.84 -16.61
N GLU A 14 8.53 1.26 -17.68
CA GLU A 14 9.49 1.92 -18.57
C GLU A 14 8.75 2.31 -19.86
N GLY A 15 8.00 3.42 -19.81
CA GLY A 15 7.18 3.92 -20.92
C GLY A 15 5.85 4.55 -20.46
N PRO A 16 5.06 5.14 -21.38
CA PRO A 16 3.75 5.68 -21.05
C PRO A 16 2.80 4.57 -20.61
N LEU A 17 2.43 4.59 -19.32
CA LEU A 17 1.61 3.59 -18.69
C LEU A 17 0.19 4.16 -18.50
N ASN A 18 -0.80 3.69 -19.27
CA ASN A 18 -2.20 4.05 -19.02
C ASN A 18 -2.85 2.96 -18.17
N VAL A 19 -2.79 3.12 -16.85
CA VAL A 19 -3.37 2.16 -15.90
C VAL A 19 -4.79 2.57 -15.58
N GLU A 20 -5.76 1.92 -16.22
CA GLU A 20 -7.16 2.13 -15.84
C GLU A 20 -7.55 1.33 -14.60
N LYS A 21 -6.93 0.15 -14.42
CA LYS A 21 -7.23 -0.79 -13.34
C LYS A 21 -5.96 -1.47 -12.84
N ILE A 22 -5.74 -1.48 -11.53
CA ILE A 22 -4.73 -2.33 -10.87
C ILE A 22 -5.46 -3.37 -10.03
N HIS A 23 -5.08 -4.64 -10.19
CA HIS A 23 -5.47 -5.70 -9.28
C HIS A 23 -4.22 -6.38 -8.73
N ALA A 24 -4.04 -6.31 -7.41
CA ALA A 24 -3.03 -7.05 -6.67
C ALA A 24 -3.69 -8.16 -5.86
N VAL A 25 -3.10 -9.36 -5.88
CA VAL A 25 -3.53 -10.50 -5.08
C VAL A 25 -2.33 -11.05 -4.33
N ILE A 26 -2.50 -11.27 -3.03
CA ILE A 26 -1.52 -11.92 -2.15
C ILE A 26 -2.19 -13.16 -1.62
N SER A 27 -1.69 -14.34 -2.01
CA SER A 27 -2.33 -15.61 -1.66
C SER A 27 -1.38 -16.48 -0.83
N ASN A 28 -1.97 -17.29 0.05
CA ASN A 28 -1.31 -18.36 0.80
C ASN A 28 -0.06 -17.90 1.57
N THR A 29 -0.19 -16.81 2.30
CA THR A 29 0.93 -16.23 3.05
C THR A 29 1.01 -16.85 4.43
N THR A 30 2.04 -17.66 4.69
CA THR A 30 2.35 -18.14 6.05
C THR A 30 3.65 -17.52 6.50
N ILE A 31 3.59 -16.72 7.56
CA ILE A 31 4.77 -16.02 8.11
C ILE A 31 4.95 -16.42 9.56
N SER A 32 6.18 -16.79 9.92
CA SER A 32 6.55 -17.19 11.28
C SER A 32 7.67 -16.31 11.79
N PHE A 33 7.38 -15.52 12.81
CA PHE A 33 8.34 -14.65 13.47
C PHE A 33 8.92 -15.34 14.70
N HIS A 34 10.21 -15.64 14.64
CA HIS A 34 11.02 -15.97 15.80
C HIS A 34 11.81 -14.72 16.20
N ASP A 35 11.89 -14.41 17.50
CA ASP A 35 12.53 -13.21 18.06
C ASP A 35 13.93 -12.90 17.49
N GLU A 36 14.67 -13.90 17.01
CA GLU A 36 15.98 -13.74 16.38
C GLU A 36 15.94 -12.95 15.07
N LEU A 37 14.86 -13.08 14.29
CA LEU A 37 14.69 -12.44 12.98
C LEU A 37 14.39 -10.94 13.12
N TYR A 38 13.62 -10.56 14.14
CA TYR A 38 13.37 -9.16 14.50
C TYR A 38 14.68 -8.46 14.89
N ASN A 39 15.51 -9.12 15.70
CA ASN A 39 16.85 -8.65 16.08
C ASN A 39 17.78 -8.49 14.85
N LEU A 40 17.66 -9.37 13.85
CA LEU A 40 18.47 -9.34 12.64
C LEU A 40 18.08 -8.18 11.70
N ILE A 41 16.78 -7.93 11.52
CA ILE A 41 16.27 -6.78 10.75
C ILE A 41 16.62 -5.46 11.45
N GLN A 42 16.51 -5.40 12.78
CA GLN A 42 16.85 -4.20 13.54
C GLN A 42 18.36 -3.88 13.50
N LYS A 43 19.22 -4.90 13.47
CA LYS A 43 20.68 -4.76 13.25
C LYS A 43 21.00 -4.26 11.83
N ASN A 44 20.29 -4.75 10.82
CA ASN A 44 20.50 -4.33 9.42
C ASN A 44 20.00 -2.90 9.13
N LYS A 45 18.94 -2.43 9.81
CA LYS A 45 18.49 -1.02 9.69
C LYS A 45 19.49 0.01 10.23
N ARG A 46 20.48 -0.42 11.03
CA ARG A 46 21.57 0.44 11.52
C ARG A 46 22.73 0.56 10.53
N GLN A 47 22.77 -0.24 9.46
CA GLN A 47 23.82 -0.17 8.46
C GLN A 47 23.31 0.38 7.12
N LYS A 48 23.97 1.48 6.72
CA LYS A 48 23.97 2.17 5.41
C LYS A 48 22.83 3.14 5.13
N LYS A 49 23.10 4.42 5.41
CA LYS A 49 22.72 5.51 4.52
C LYS A 49 23.72 5.54 3.35
N PRO A 50 23.32 5.41 2.09
CA PRO A 50 24.15 5.88 0.99
C PRO A 50 24.12 7.41 0.97
N SER A 51 25.30 8.02 0.93
CA SER A 51 25.49 9.46 0.71
C SER A 51 24.95 9.82 -0.68
N ALA A 52 23.94 10.68 -0.74
CA ALA A 52 23.42 11.22 -1.99
C ALA A 52 24.35 12.34 -2.49
N ARG A 53 24.90 12.17 -3.69
CA ARG A 53 25.54 13.26 -4.45
C ARG A 53 24.44 14.11 -5.09
N SER A 54 24.51 15.43 -4.89
CA SER A 54 23.68 16.43 -5.54
C SER A 54 24.11 16.62 -6.99
N VAL A 55 23.18 16.48 -7.95
CA VAL A 55 23.35 16.93 -9.33
C VAL A 55 22.21 17.91 -9.62
N ASP A 56 22.59 19.14 -10.00
CA ASP A 56 21.68 20.21 -10.40
C ASP A 56 20.93 19.83 -11.69
N TYR A 57 19.61 19.78 -11.62
CA TYR A 57 18.67 19.54 -12.74
C TYR A 57 17.41 20.40 -12.56
N GLU A 58 17.56 21.72 -12.46
CA GLU A 58 16.42 22.61 -12.19
C GLU A 58 15.63 23.01 -13.45
N ASP A 59 16.16 22.86 -14.68
CA ASP A 59 15.55 23.52 -15.87
C ASP A 59 14.85 22.58 -16.88
N GLU A 60 14.94 21.25 -16.71
CA GLU A 60 14.28 20.27 -17.62
C GLU A 60 13.01 19.64 -17.01
N MET A 61 12.78 19.79 -15.70
CA MET A 61 11.63 19.23 -14.99
C MET A 61 10.34 20.05 -15.19
N ALA A 62 10.44 21.37 -15.40
CA ALA A 62 9.27 22.26 -15.50
C ALA A 62 8.37 21.98 -16.72
N THR A 63 8.90 21.36 -17.78
CA THR A 63 8.15 20.99 -19.00
C THR A 63 7.69 19.53 -19.02
N LEU A 64 8.21 18.66 -18.14
CA LEU A 64 7.83 17.24 -18.03
C LEU A 64 6.74 16.98 -16.98
N ILE A 65 6.67 17.80 -15.94
CA ILE A 65 5.74 17.62 -14.81
C ILE A 65 4.25 17.56 -15.22
N PRO A 66 3.74 18.34 -16.20
CA PRO A 66 2.32 18.25 -16.57
C PRO A 66 1.95 16.96 -17.32
N ARG A 67 2.93 16.25 -17.91
CA ARG A 67 2.71 14.94 -18.59
C ARG A 67 2.90 13.74 -17.67
N LEU A 68 3.31 14.00 -16.43
CA LEU A 68 3.44 13.04 -15.34
C LEU A 68 2.32 13.18 -14.31
N SER A 69 1.20 13.85 -14.70
CA SER A 69 -0.04 13.82 -13.90
C SER A 69 -0.28 12.38 -13.48
N PRO A 70 -0.35 12.10 -12.18
CA PRO A 70 -0.27 10.73 -11.70
C PRO A 70 -1.37 9.97 -12.42
N VAL A 71 -0.99 8.90 -13.11
CA VAL A 71 -1.92 7.89 -13.60
C VAL A 71 -2.44 7.20 -12.34
N ILE A 72 -3.26 7.92 -11.57
CA ILE A 72 -4.00 7.38 -10.45
C ILE A 72 -4.94 6.39 -11.11
N PRO A 73 -4.79 5.09 -10.86
CA PRO A 73 -5.67 4.10 -11.45
C PRO A 73 -7.10 4.48 -11.12
N LYS A 74 -7.97 4.57 -12.14
CA LYS A 74 -9.39 4.84 -11.91
C LYS A 74 -9.98 3.81 -10.96
N ILE A 75 -9.44 2.58 -10.98
CA ILE A 75 -9.81 1.49 -10.08
C ILE A 75 -8.56 0.81 -9.55
N PHE A 76 -8.52 0.57 -8.25
CA PHE A 76 -7.50 -0.22 -7.57
C PHE A 76 -8.19 -1.32 -6.77
N SER A 77 -7.68 -2.55 -6.85
CA SER A 77 -8.16 -3.68 -6.06
C SER A 77 -6.98 -4.42 -5.44
N LEU A 78 -6.98 -4.57 -4.14
CA LEU A 78 -6.05 -5.39 -3.38
C LEU A 78 -6.85 -6.51 -2.72
N ARG A 79 -6.45 -7.75 -2.95
CA ARG A 79 -6.95 -8.91 -2.21
C ARG A 79 -5.79 -9.61 -1.51
N ILE A 80 -5.98 -9.93 -0.25
CA ILE A 80 -5.13 -10.79 0.55
C ILE A 80 -5.98 -12.00 0.89
N ASP A 81 -5.65 -13.17 0.34
CA ASP A 81 -6.34 -14.42 0.66
C ASP A 81 -5.76 -15.01 1.96
N SER A 82 -5.98 -16.32 2.15
CA SER A 82 -5.61 -17.04 3.36
C SER A 82 -4.19 -16.70 3.82
N THR A 83 -4.11 -16.05 4.97
CA THR A 83 -2.88 -15.54 5.57
C THR A 83 -2.84 -15.97 7.03
N ALA A 84 -1.76 -16.65 7.42
CA ALA A 84 -1.51 -17.06 8.79
C ALA A 84 -0.17 -16.48 9.26
N VAL A 85 -0.19 -15.79 10.40
CA VAL A 85 1.00 -15.19 11.00
C VAL A 85 1.16 -15.75 12.39
N THR A 86 2.29 -16.40 12.64
CA THR A 86 2.67 -16.91 13.96
C THR A 86 3.86 -16.12 14.49
N CYS A 87 3.86 -15.88 15.78
CA CYS A 87 4.86 -15.04 16.41
C CYS A 87 5.08 -15.53 17.84
N THR A 88 6.32 -15.87 18.17
CA THR A 88 6.68 -16.35 19.50
C THR A 88 7.53 -15.30 20.19
N ASP A 89 7.02 -14.77 21.29
CA ASP A 89 7.78 -13.91 22.19
C ASP A 89 8.57 -14.79 23.17
N ASN A 90 9.88 -14.86 23.00
CA ASN A 90 10.76 -15.69 23.84
C ASN A 90 10.90 -15.12 25.26
N THR A 91 10.59 -13.84 25.46
CA THR A 91 10.69 -13.17 26.76
C THR A 91 9.49 -13.51 27.64
N THR A 92 8.29 -13.45 27.05
CA THR A 92 7.04 -13.78 27.77
C THR A 92 6.61 -15.24 27.59
N LYS A 93 7.30 -15.99 26.71
CA LYS A 93 6.93 -17.34 26.25
C LYS A 93 5.52 -17.42 25.67
N THR A 94 4.99 -16.30 25.18
CA THR A 94 3.65 -16.21 24.62
C THR A 94 3.71 -16.45 23.12
N ASN A 95 2.82 -17.31 22.63
CA ASN A 95 2.61 -17.54 21.21
C ASN A 95 1.40 -16.76 20.73
N PHE A 96 1.63 -15.84 19.80
CA PHE A 96 0.59 -15.13 19.09
C PHE A 96 0.36 -15.79 17.73
N MET A 97 -0.89 -16.10 17.42
CA MET A 97 -1.29 -16.60 16.12
C MET A 97 -2.45 -15.75 15.60
N MET A 98 -2.25 -15.21 14.40
CA MET A 98 -3.22 -14.49 13.61
C MET A 98 -3.55 -15.33 12.38
N SER A 99 -4.84 -15.49 12.08
CA SER A 99 -5.29 -16.06 10.81
C SER A 99 -6.34 -15.15 10.17
N LEU A 100 -6.25 -15.03 8.86
CA LEU A 100 -7.12 -14.22 8.02
C LEU A 100 -7.51 -15.07 6.82
N GLN A 101 -8.80 -15.25 6.57
CA GLN A 101 -9.27 -15.99 5.41
C GLN A 101 -9.17 -15.15 4.13
N SER A 102 -9.63 -13.91 4.19
CA SER A 102 -9.66 -13.00 3.05
C SER A 102 -9.82 -11.55 3.52
N LEU A 103 -9.10 -10.64 2.86
CA LEU A 103 -9.19 -9.20 3.01
C LEU A 103 -9.16 -8.60 1.60
N GLN A 104 -10.20 -7.84 1.26
CA GLN A 104 -10.31 -7.17 -0.02
C GLN A 104 -10.52 -5.66 0.18
N ILE A 105 -9.69 -4.88 -0.49
CA ILE A 105 -9.77 -3.43 -0.55
C ILE A 105 -9.98 -3.06 -2.02
N ASN A 106 -11.10 -2.42 -2.33
CA ASN A 106 -11.36 -1.87 -3.64
C ASN A 106 -11.44 -0.35 -3.53
N SER A 107 -10.78 0.35 -4.42
CA SER A 107 -10.81 1.80 -4.51
C SER A 107 -11.18 2.23 -5.91
N ARG A 108 -11.94 3.33 -6.02
CA ARG A 108 -12.27 3.98 -7.27
C ARG A 108 -11.99 5.46 -7.16
N PHE A 109 -11.22 5.98 -8.10
CA PHE A 109 -10.96 7.41 -8.24
C PHE A 109 -11.87 8.00 -9.33
N SER A 110 -12.49 9.13 -9.01
CA SER A 110 -13.18 9.97 -9.97
C SER A 110 -12.45 11.31 -10.08
N ALA A 111 -12.14 11.72 -11.31
CA ALA A 111 -11.55 13.01 -11.58
C ALA A 111 -12.50 14.15 -11.17
N ALA A 112 -11.93 15.34 -10.98
CA ALA A 112 -12.69 16.58 -10.81
C ALA A 112 -13.70 16.74 -11.95
N SER A 113 -14.97 16.87 -11.62
CA SER A 113 -16.06 17.11 -12.57
C SER A 113 -16.48 18.57 -12.56
N VAL A 114 -16.76 19.14 -13.73
CA VAL A 114 -17.38 20.47 -13.81
C VAL A 114 -18.87 20.31 -13.60
N HIS A 115 -19.42 21.02 -12.62
CA HIS A 115 -20.85 21.11 -12.37
C HIS A 115 -21.34 22.51 -12.68
N ILE A 116 -22.52 22.62 -13.29
CA ILE A 116 -23.16 23.92 -13.51
C ILE A 116 -23.91 24.27 -12.22
N GLY A 117 -23.46 25.33 -11.54
CA GLY A 117 -24.13 25.86 -10.36
C GLY A 117 -25.49 26.48 -10.69
N GLU A 118 -26.31 26.76 -9.67
CA GLU A 118 -27.67 27.31 -9.83
C GLU A 118 -27.73 28.63 -10.61
N ASN A 119 -26.61 29.35 -10.66
CA ASN A 119 -26.47 30.63 -11.39
C ASN A 119 -25.93 30.45 -12.83
N GLY A 120 -25.80 29.22 -13.33
CA GLY A 120 -25.23 28.93 -14.65
C GLY A 120 -23.70 28.98 -14.72
N ASN A 121 -23.02 29.24 -13.59
CA ASN A 121 -21.56 29.27 -13.54
C ASN A 121 -20.98 27.85 -13.45
N GLU A 122 -19.89 27.60 -14.18
CA GLU A 122 -19.11 26.38 -14.04
C GLU A 122 -18.38 26.37 -12.70
N VAL A 123 -18.72 25.40 -11.85
CA VAL A 123 -18.06 25.13 -10.57
C VAL A 123 -17.24 23.86 -10.73
N LEU A 124 -15.93 23.97 -10.52
CA LEU A 124 -15.03 22.83 -10.47
C LEU A 124 -15.31 22.00 -9.22
N GLY A 125 -15.80 20.78 -9.42
CA GLY A 125 -15.94 19.76 -8.39
C GLY A 125 -14.57 19.20 -8.01
N LEU A 126 -14.42 18.83 -6.75
CA LEU A 126 -13.21 18.18 -6.26
C LEU A 126 -13.16 16.71 -6.71
N PRO A 127 -11.96 16.14 -6.93
CA PRO A 127 -11.84 14.70 -7.19
C PRO A 127 -12.39 13.89 -6.01
N GLN A 128 -12.97 12.74 -6.32
CA GLN A 128 -13.60 11.86 -5.32
C GLN A 128 -12.88 10.53 -5.27
N VAL A 129 -12.70 10.00 -4.07
CA VAL A 129 -12.14 8.67 -3.82
C VAL A 129 -13.19 7.85 -3.10
N TYR A 130 -13.56 6.73 -3.68
CA TYR A 130 -14.41 5.73 -3.05
C TYR A 130 -13.54 4.56 -2.61
N VAL A 131 -13.68 4.12 -1.36
CA VAL A 131 -12.96 2.94 -0.84
C VAL A 131 -13.99 1.99 -0.24
N ALA A 132 -13.97 0.75 -0.70
CA ALA A 132 -14.72 -0.36 -0.14
C ALA A 132 -13.75 -1.36 0.50
N PHE A 133 -14.02 -1.72 1.74
CA PHE A 133 -13.23 -2.64 2.53
C PHE A 133 -14.11 -3.84 2.91
N GLN A 134 -13.61 -5.04 2.66
CA GLN A 134 -14.24 -6.28 3.08
C GLN A 134 -13.17 -7.15 3.75
N MET A 135 -13.47 -7.64 4.95
CA MET A 135 -12.63 -8.60 5.66
C MET A 135 -13.52 -9.75 6.08
N ASP A 136 -13.13 -10.95 5.67
CA ASP A 136 -13.79 -12.18 6.08
C ASP A 136 -13.15 -12.70 7.38
N GLN A 137 -13.33 -13.97 7.72
CA GLN A 137 -12.91 -14.54 9.02
C GLN A 137 -11.50 -14.11 9.43
N TYR A 138 -11.43 -13.39 10.55
CA TYR A 138 -10.21 -12.94 11.21
C TYR A 138 -10.18 -13.53 12.62
N GLN A 139 -9.10 -14.21 12.96
CA GLN A 139 -8.90 -14.78 14.29
C GLN A 139 -7.54 -14.38 14.82
N LEU A 140 -7.53 -13.86 16.05
CA LEU A 140 -6.33 -13.61 16.82
C LEU A 140 -6.39 -14.46 18.08
N THR A 141 -5.32 -15.20 18.35
CA THR A 141 -5.17 -16.05 19.53
C THR A 141 -3.81 -15.79 20.17
N ALA A 142 -3.79 -15.83 21.51
CA ALA A 142 -2.59 -15.75 22.32
C ALA A 142 -2.62 -16.92 23.32
N GLY A 143 -1.51 -17.65 23.44
CA GLY A 143 -1.39 -18.81 24.32
C GLY A 143 0.01 -19.02 24.85
#